data_AF-A0A951M8G8-F1
#
_entry.id   AF-A0A951M8G8-F1
#
_cell.length_a   1.000
_cell.length_b   1.000
_cell.length_c   1.000
_cell.angle_alpha   90.00
_cell.angle_beta   90.00
_cell.angle_gamma   90.00
#
_symmetry.space_group_name_H-M   'P 1'
#
loop_
_entity.id
_entity.type
_entity.pdbx_description
1 polymer ?
#
loop_
_entity_poly.entity_id
_entity_poly.type
_entity_poly.pdbx_seq_one_letter_code
_entity_poly.pdbx_strand_id
1 'polypeptide(L)'
;MLVNPRRTGRAQAATQEQIAKLERETANLHERYRIVEQNYGDDVLSLSLVRGYIKKLLENQAIAGFLQKRHPDFLQEFNALAQVAALDQ
;
A
#
# COMPACT_ATOMS: atom_id res chain seq x y z
N MET A 1 -45.18 -28.22 -29.26
CA MET A 1 -44.78 -27.44 -28.07
C MET A 1 -43.53 -28.08 -27.49
N LEU A 2 -42.37 -27.44 -27.63
CA LEU A 2 -41.07 -27.96 -27.21
C LEU A 2 -40.64 -27.30 -25.90
N VAL A 3 -40.96 -27.93 -24.77
CA VAL A 3 -40.28 -27.66 -23.50
C VAL A 3 -39.95 -28.99 -22.85
N ASN A 4 -38.72 -29.45 -23.05
CA ASN A 4 -38.14 -30.57 -22.30
C ASN A 4 -37.73 -30.08 -20.91
N PRO A 5 -38.24 -30.66 -19.80
CA PRO A 5 -37.98 -30.17 -18.45
C PRO A 5 -36.64 -30.67 -17.85
N ARG A 6 -35.61 -30.94 -18.66
CA ARG A 6 -34.37 -31.62 -18.22
C ARG A 6 -33.11 -30.76 -18.17
N ARG A 7 -33.20 -29.44 -18.31
CA ARG A 7 -32.01 -28.54 -18.35
C ARG A 7 -31.89 -27.54 -17.20
N THR A 8 -32.81 -27.52 -16.25
CA THR A 8 -32.77 -26.56 -15.13
C THR A 8 -31.74 -26.92 -14.05
N GLY A 9 -31.61 -28.20 -13.69
CA GLY A 9 -30.68 -28.63 -12.62
C GLY A 9 -29.19 -28.50 -12.97
N ARG A 10 -28.78 -28.77 -14.22
CA ARG A 10 -27.38 -28.58 -14.67
C ARG A 10 -27.01 -27.09 -14.81
N ALA A 11 -27.96 -26.26 -15.26
CA ALA A 11 -27.76 -24.82 -15.34
C ALA A 11 -27.63 -24.21 -13.93
N GLN A 12 -28.50 -24.59 -12.99
CA GLN A 12 -28.42 -24.16 -11.58
C GLN A 12 -27.15 -24.65 -10.87
N ALA A 13 -26.70 -25.88 -11.12
CA ALA A 13 -25.45 -26.39 -10.59
C ALA A 13 -24.22 -25.64 -11.17
N ALA A 14 -24.22 -25.34 -12.47
CA ALA A 14 -23.19 -24.52 -13.10
C ALA A 14 -23.18 -23.08 -12.54
N THR A 15 -24.36 -22.51 -12.22
CA THR A 15 -24.46 -21.21 -11.53
C THR A 15 -23.94 -21.29 -10.09
N GLN A 16 -24.19 -22.38 -9.35
CA GLN A 16 -23.64 -22.58 -8.00
C GLN A 16 -22.11 -22.73 -8.01
N GLU A 17 -21.54 -23.47 -8.95
CA GLU A 17 -20.08 -23.57 -9.11
C GLU A 17 -19.45 -22.22 -9.47
N GLN A 18 -20.12 -21.43 -10.31
CA GLN A 18 -19.68 -20.06 -10.63
C GLN A 18 -19.72 -19.15 -9.40
N ILE A 19 -20.78 -19.22 -8.59
CA ILE A 19 -20.90 -18.45 -7.34
C ILE A 19 -19.80 -18.88 -6.36
N ALA A 20 -19.59 -20.19 -6.15
CA ALA A 20 -18.54 -20.69 -5.25
C ALA A 20 -17.13 -20.32 -5.72
N LYS A 21 -16.89 -20.28 -7.04
CA LYS A 21 -15.63 -19.79 -7.60
C LYS A 21 -15.46 -18.29 -7.36
N LEU A 22 -16.52 -17.51 -7.54
CA LEU A 22 -16.53 -16.07 -7.33
C LEU A 22 -16.32 -15.74 -5.85
N GLU A 23 -16.94 -16.48 -4.92
CA GLU A 23 -16.71 -16.38 -3.47
C GLU A 23 -15.26 -16.69 -3.07
N ARG A 24 -14.63 -17.68 -3.71
CA ARG A 24 -13.20 -17.96 -3.50
C ARG A 24 -12.31 -16.85 -4.03
N GLU A 25 -12.62 -16.31 -5.20
CA GLU A 25 -11.86 -15.22 -5.81
C GLU A 25 -11.99 -13.94 -4.97
N THR A 26 -13.19 -13.61 -4.47
CA THR A 26 -13.40 -12.45 -3.58
C THR A 26 -12.75 -12.65 -2.21
N ALA A 27 -12.79 -13.86 -1.65
CA ALA A 27 -12.07 -14.16 -0.41
C ALA A 27 -10.54 -14.00 -0.57
N ASN A 28 -9.97 -14.50 -1.67
CA ASN A 28 -8.54 -14.35 -1.97
C ASN A 28 -8.16 -12.88 -2.17
N LEU A 29 -9.03 -12.11 -2.85
CA LEU A 29 -8.83 -10.68 -3.04
C LEU A 29 -8.86 -9.94 -1.68
N HIS A 30 -9.83 -10.24 -0.82
CA HIS A 30 -9.90 -9.65 0.52
C HIS A 30 -8.68 -9.98 1.38
N GLU A 31 -8.18 -11.22 1.34
CA GLU A 31 -6.95 -11.62 2.04
C GLU A 31 -5.75 -10.76 1.58
N ARG A 32 -5.60 -10.56 0.26
CA ARG A 32 -4.52 -9.74 -0.31
C ARG A 32 -4.64 -8.26 0.09
N TYR A 33 -5.84 -7.70 0.09
CA TYR A 33 -6.08 -6.33 0.56
C TYR A 33 -5.74 -6.19 2.04
N ARG A 34 -6.16 -7.16 2.86
CA ARG A 34 -5.87 -7.17 4.30
C ARG A 34 -4.37 -7.18 4.59
N ILE A 35 -3.58 -7.95 3.83
CA ILE A 35 -2.12 -8.00 3.98
C ILE A 35 -1.48 -6.63 3.71
N VAL A 36 -1.98 -5.90 2.70
CA VAL A 36 -1.49 -4.55 2.37
C VAL A 36 -1.91 -3.53 3.44
N GLU A 37 -3.15 -3.59 3.92
CA GLU A 37 -3.64 -2.71 4.98
C GLU A 37 -2.93 -2.93 6.32
N GLN A 38 -2.51 -4.16 6.61
CA GLN A 38 -1.99 -4.54 7.92
C GLN A 38 -0.73 -3.75 8.31
N ASN A 39 0.11 -3.39 7.33
CA ASN A 39 1.35 -2.66 7.56
C ASN A 39 1.29 -1.21 7.05
N TYR A 40 0.29 -0.85 6.25
CA TYR A 40 0.21 0.48 5.65
C TYR A 40 0.24 1.61 6.70
N GLY A 41 -0.50 1.45 7.80
CA GLY A 41 -0.52 2.42 8.89
C GLY A 41 0.86 2.58 9.58
N ASP A 42 1.51 1.46 9.89
CA ASP A 42 2.82 1.44 10.53
C ASP A 42 3.93 1.96 9.62
N ASP A 43 3.85 1.67 8.31
CA ASP A 43 4.77 2.16 7.30
C ASP A 43 4.63 3.68 7.12
N VAL A 44 3.40 4.19 7.00
CA VAL A 44 3.14 5.63 6.89
C VAL A 44 3.60 6.37 8.15
N LEU A 45 3.35 5.82 9.33
CA LEU A 45 3.83 6.39 10.59
C LEU A 45 5.36 6.40 10.66
N SER A 46 6.00 5.29 10.32
CA SER A 46 7.46 5.15 10.32
C SER A 46 8.12 6.12 9.34
N LEU A 47 7.60 6.21 8.11
CA LEU A 47 8.09 7.16 7.10
C LEU A 47 7.88 8.62 7.54
N SER A 48 6.74 8.92 8.16
CA SER A 48 6.47 10.25 8.72
C SER A 48 7.45 10.63 9.84
N LEU A 49 7.76 9.67 10.73
CA LEU A 49 8.69 9.85 11.82
C LEU A 49 10.12 10.06 11.31
N VAL A 50 10.58 9.22 10.37
CA VAL A 50 11.91 9.35 9.76
C VAL A 50 12.08 10.71 9.09
N ARG A 51 11.08 11.16 8.32
CA ARG A 51 11.10 12.50 7.71
C ARG A 51 11.18 13.60 8.78
N GLY A 52 10.35 13.51 9.81
CA GLY A 52 10.36 14.49 10.91
C GLY A 52 11.71 14.56 11.61
N TYR A 53 12.36 13.41 11.79
CA TYR A 53 13.71 13.33 12.34
C TYR A 53 14.75 13.95 11.42
N ILE A 54 14.74 13.63 10.13
CA ILE A 54 15.64 14.24 9.13
C ILE A 54 15.49 15.76 9.11
N LYS A 55 14.25 16.27 9.17
CA LYS A 55 14.01 17.72 9.27
C LYS A 55 14.67 18.35 10.50
N LYS A 56 14.46 17.76 11.68
CA LYS A 56 15.12 18.21 12.92
C LYS A 56 16.64 18.11 12.86
N LEU A 57 17.15 17.07 12.19
CA LEU A 57 18.59 16.86 12.01
C LEU A 57 19.20 17.99 11.16
N LEU A 58 18.51 18.40 10.09
CA LEU A 58 18.94 19.48 9.19
C LEU A 58 18.77 20.88 9.79
N GLU A 59 17.85 21.08 10.74
CA GLU A 59 17.73 22.33 11.51
C GLU A 59 19.00 22.62 12.35
N ASN A 60 19.77 21.59 12.69
CA ASN A 60 21.04 21.74 13.37
C ASN A 60 22.14 22.18 12.40
N GLN A 61 22.52 23.45 12.47
CA GLN A 61 23.54 24.08 11.61
C GLN A 61 24.91 23.39 11.67
N ALA A 62 25.29 22.79 12.81
CA ALA A 62 26.55 22.07 12.90
C ALA A 62 26.52 20.79 12.07
N ILE A 63 25.40 20.07 12.07
CA ILE A 63 25.20 18.84 11.30
C ILE A 63 25.04 19.16 9.82
N ALA A 64 24.21 20.15 9.49
CA ALA A 64 24.04 20.61 8.11
C ALA A 64 25.37 21.08 7.51
N GLY A 65 26.17 21.86 8.26
CA GLY A 65 27.49 22.30 7.82
C GLY A 65 28.51 21.17 7.68
N PHE A 66 28.44 20.14 8.54
CA PHE A 66 29.26 18.93 8.40
C PHE A 66 28.91 18.17 7.12
N LEU A 67 27.61 17.92 6.90
CA LEU A 67 27.13 17.24 5.70
C LEU A 67 27.48 18.03 4.44
N GLN A 68 27.32 19.35 4.44
CA GLN A 68 27.68 20.18 3.29
C GLN A 68 29.17 20.06 2.92
N LYS A 69 30.06 19.98 3.91
CA LYS A 69 31.51 19.95 3.69
C LYS A 69 32.04 18.56 3.30
N ARG A 70 31.44 17.49 3.83
CA ARG A 70 31.96 16.12 3.65
C ARG A 70 31.08 15.22 2.80
N HIS A 71 29.78 15.46 2.77
CA HIS A 71 28.78 14.63 2.09
C HIS A 71 27.66 15.49 1.47
N PRO A 72 27.99 16.36 0.50
CA PRO A 72 27.01 17.24 -0.13
C PRO A 72 25.87 16.47 -0.79
N ASP A 73 26.16 15.28 -1.33
CA ASP A 73 25.15 14.40 -1.95
C ASP A 73 24.09 13.96 -0.92
N PHE A 74 24.50 13.56 0.29
CA PHE A 74 23.55 13.22 1.35
C PHE A 74 22.75 14.43 1.83
N LEU A 75 23.37 15.61 1.88
CA LEU A 75 22.66 16.83 2.22
C LEU A 75 21.55 17.12 1.19
N GLN A 76 21.82 16.92 -0.09
CA GLN A 76 20.83 17.09 -1.15
C GLN A 76 19.67 16.11 -0.99
N GLU A 77 19.96 14.82 -0.81
CA GLU A 77 18.93 13.79 -0.63
C GLU A 77 18.11 14.02 0.65
N PHE A 78 18.73 14.40 1.76
CA PHE A 78 18.01 14.70 2.99
C PHE A 78 17.12 15.92 2.86
N ASN A 79 17.55 16.95 2.13
CA ASN A 79 16.70 18.11 1.82
C ASN A 79 15.53 17.73 0.91
N ALA A 80 15.74 16.83 -0.06
CA ALA A 80 14.66 16.31 -0.90
C ALA A 80 13.64 15.54 -0.05
N LEU A 81 14.11 14.61 0.79
CA LEU A 81 13.27 13.82 1.70
C LEU A 81 12.47 14.70 2.68
N ALA A 82 13.07 15.78 3.19
CA ALA A 82 12.41 16.72 4.10
C ALA A 82 11.29 17.53 3.40
N GLN A 83 11.36 17.71 2.08
CA GLN A 83 10.39 18.45 1.26
C GLN A 83 9.26 17.57 0.72
N VAL A 84 9.37 16.25 0.77
CA VAL A 84 8.28 15.35 0.40
C VAL A 84 7.11 15.59 1.35
N ALA A 85 6.07 16.24 0.83
CA ALA A 85 4.78 16.37 1.51
C ALA A 85 4.28 14.98 1.89
N ALA A 86 3.54 14.87 2.99
CA ALA A 86 2.89 13.60 3.29
C ALA A 86 2.09 13.17 2.05
N LEU A 87 1.97 11.87 1.81
CA LEU A 87 0.95 11.36 0.91
C LEU A 87 -0.40 11.78 1.52
N ASP A 88 -0.81 13.01 1.24
CA ASP A 88 -2.14 13.53 1.53
C ASP A 88 -3.09 12.64 0.72
N GLN A 89 -3.93 11.93 1.46
CA GLN A 89 -5.06 11.18 0.90
C GLN A 89 -6.13 12.13 0.37
#